data_AF-A0A932IGT7-F1
#
_entry.id   AF-A0A932IGT7-F1
#
_cell.length_a   1.000
_cell.length_b   1.000
_cell.length_c   1.000
_cell.angle_alpha   90.00
_cell.angle_beta   90.00
_cell.angle_gamma   90.00
#
_symmetry.space_group_name_H-M   'P 1'
#
loop_
_entity.id
_entity.type
_entity.pdbx_description
1 polymer ?
#
loop_
_entity_poly.entity_id
_entity_poly.type
_entity_poly.pdbx_seq_one_letter_code
_entity_poly.pdbx_strand_id
1 'polypeptide(L)'
;GTSAATPVAAGVAGLVFSQDLAFTRGQVQSVLTATAAKVGGSSVIYDANGFNIEYGYGRVNALRALQMAIDPNNVCQPVAEICDNGVDDDCDALADLADTNCAPDETIVGVACTFDWNCGAVGYCLGEDRGFPNGYCAMGCELTCPDDNVCVEGRRRNRCYDGCTQRSDCRVSEGYDCMPVENAAGEAAMICIPSCTVAGCGLGETCDTASGLCVHDGPVEVGGACTNDVECSDNGTCLPYLPLPGGWVTAPGGYCTVGCSTTVSCPEGASCADFGWFAVCVDDCMRSNECRDGYACWPDGDGGGNCYVACESNQECGGQTCNSYGMCSTDQPP
;
A
#
# COMPACT_ATOMS: atom_id res chain seq x y z
N GLY A 1 -38.28 32.27 -9.71
CA GLY A 1 -38.40 33.50 -10.53
C GLY A 1 -37.42 34.55 -10.02
N THR A 2 -37.00 35.49 -10.86
CA THR A 2 -35.96 36.50 -10.52
C THR A 2 -36.30 37.34 -9.28
N SER A 3 -37.58 37.55 -8.98
CA SER A 3 -38.05 38.22 -7.76
C SER A 3 -37.57 37.56 -6.45
N ALA A 4 -37.29 36.25 -6.47
CA ALA A 4 -36.73 35.53 -5.32
C ALA A 4 -35.19 35.57 -5.26
N ALA A 5 -34.51 35.87 -6.38
CA ALA A 5 -33.06 36.01 -6.42
C ALA A 5 -32.61 37.36 -5.84
N THR A 6 -33.38 38.43 -6.08
CA THR A 6 -33.10 39.78 -5.56
C THR A 6 -32.92 39.83 -4.03
N PRO A 7 -33.82 39.28 -3.19
CA PRO A 7 -33.64 39.31 -1.74
C PRO A 7 -32.43 38.49 -1.26
N VAL A 8 -32.03 37.43 -1.96
CA VAL A 8 -30.81 36.66 -1.64
C VAL A 8 -29.57 37.53 -1.86
N ALA A 9 -29.47 38.17 -3.02
CA ALA A 9 -28.37 39.09 -3.31
C ALA A 9 -28.33 40.27 -2.32
N ALA A 10 -29.50 40.82 -1.96
CA ALA A 10 -29.61 41.88 -0.95
C ALA A 10 -29.19 41.40 0.45
N GLY A 11 -29.52 40.16 0.82
CA GLY A 11 -29.07 39.54 2.07
C GLY A 11 -27.55 39.44 2.15
N VAL A 12 -26.89 38.97 1.09
CA VAL A 12 -25.43 38.90 1.03
C VAL A 12 -24.80 40.29 1.02
N ALA A 13 -25.39 41.26 0.32
CA ALA A 13 -24.97 42.66 0.39
C ALA A 13 -25.04 43.20 1.83
N GLY A 14 -26.08 42.82 2.58
CA GLY A 14 -26.22 43.15 4.00
C GLY A 14 -25.12 42.54 4.87
N LEU A 15 -24.69 41.31 4.60
CA LEU A 15 -23.58 40.66 5.28
C LEU A 15 -22.24 41.36 5.02
N VAL A 16 -22.00 41.81 3.79
CA VAL A 16 -20.82 42.62 3.44
C VAL A 16 -20.85 43.95 4.19
N PHE A 17 -22.00 44.63 4.19
CA PHE A 17 -22.20 45.87 4.94
C PHE A 17 -22.00 45.71 6.45
N SER A 18 -22.32 44.55 7.03
CA SER A 18 -22.16 44.34 8.47
C SER A 18 -20.69 44.18 8.89
N GLN A 19 -19.75 43.99 7.95
CA GLN A 19 -18.32 43.95 8.26
C GLN A 19 -17.75 45.36 8.46
N ASP A 20 -18.13 46.31 7.61
CA ASP A 20 -17.74 47.71 7.73
C ASP A 20 -18.86 48.63 7.21
N LEU A 21 -19.45 49.43 8.10
CA LEU A 21 -20.51 50.38 7.76
C LEU A 21 -20.01 51.56 6.90
N ALA A 22 -18.69 51.72 6.74
CA ALA A 22 -18.10 52.71 5.84
C ALA A 22 -18.13 52.27 4.36
N PHE A 23 -18.49 51.02 4.06
CA PHE A 23 -18.62 50.56 2.68
C PHE A 23 -19.62 51.42 1.90
N THR A 24 -19.19 51.88 0.73
CA THR A 24 -20.07 52.55 -0.23
C THR A 24 -20.85 51.52 -1.04
N ARG A 25 -21.99 51.93 -1.61
CA ARG A 25 -22.73 51.12 -2.59
C ARG A 25 -21.83 50.58 -3.70
N GLY A 26 -20.90 51.40 -4.19
CA GLY A 26 -19.96 51.02 -5.26
C GLY A 26 -19.02 49.89 -4.82
N GLN A 27 -18.45 49.99 -3.61
CA GLN A 27 -17.58 48.95 -3.07
C GLN A 27 -18.32 47.64 -2.82
N VAL A 28 -19.54 47.67 -2.27
CA VAL A 28 -20.35 46.46 -2.08
C VAL A 28 -20.67 45.81 -3.42
N GLN A 29 -21.02 46.60 -4.43
CA GLN A 29 -21.23 46.08 -5.78
C GLN A 29 -19.95 45.42 -6.32
N SER A 30 -18.78 46.08 -6.17
CA SER A 30 -17.50 45.52 -6.59
C SER A 30 -17.18 44.20 -5.91
N VAL A 31 -17.38 44.11 -4.59
CA VAL A 31 -17.20 42.85 -3.83
C VAL A 31 -18.09 41.76 -4.40
N LEU A 32 -19.40 41.99 -4.53
CA LEU A 32 -20.34 40.99 -5.03
C LEU A 32 -20.03 40.53 -6.46
N THR A 33 -19.54 41.43 -7.32
CA THR A 33 -19.19 41.07 -8.70
C THR A 33 -17.85 40.37 -8.80
N ALA A 34 -16.87 40.74 -7.99
CA ALA A 34 -15.53 40.15 -8.01
C ALA A 34 -15.51 38.74 -7.41
N THR A 35 -16.42 38.44 -6.47
CA THR A 35 -16.48 37.14 -5.79
C THR A 35 -17.53 36.20 -6.33
N ALA A 36 -18.27 36.62 -7.36
CA ALA A 36 -19.31 35.80 -7.98
C ALA A 36 -18.73 34.50 -8.57
N ALA A 37 -19.34 33.37 -8.24
CA ALA A 37 -18.99 32.06 -8.77
C ALA A 37 -19.56 31.92 -10.18
N LYS A 38 -18.71 31.56 -11.15
CA LYS A 38 -19.16 31.31 -12.53
C LYS A 38 -20.10 30.13 -12.56
N VAL A 39 -21.13 30.22 -13.40
CA VAL A 39 -22.16 29.19 -13.59
C VAL A 39 -22.45 29.02 -15.07
N GLY A 40 -23.08 27.89 -15.43
CA GLY A 40 -23.46 27.57 -16.80
C GLY A 40 -22.54 26.55 -17.50
N GLY A 41 -21.53 26.03 -16.80
CA GLY A 41 -20.59 25.03 -17.33
C GLY A 41 -19.75 25.55 -18.50
N SER A 42 -19.15 24.63 -19.25
CA SER A 42 -18.25 24.93 -20.38
C SER A 42 -18.93 25.60 -21.58
N SER A 43 -20.26 25.57 -21.65
CA SER A 43 -21.04 26.14 -22.76
C SER A 43 -21.35 27.63 -22.59
N VAL A 44 -21.11 28.21 -21.40
CA VAL A 44 -21.35 29.64 -21.14
C VAL A 44 -20.04 30.39 -21.15
N ILE A 45 -19.93 31.35 -22.07
CA ILE A 45 -18.74 32.20 -22.23
C ILE A 45 -18.95 33.51 -21.47
N TYR A 46 -18.02 33.83 -20.58
CA TYR A 46 -17.90 35.15 -19.95
C TYR A 46 -16.88 35.97 -20.74
N ASP A 47 -17.10 37.28 -20.86
CA ASP A 47 -16.20 38.18 -21.57
C ASP A 47 -14.89 38.41 -20.80
N ALA A 48 -14.00 39.25 -21.36
CA ALA A 48 -12.70 39.56 -20.74
C ALA A 48 -12.82 40.27 -19.37
N ASN A 49 -13.98 40.84 -19.05
CA ASN A 49 -14.26 41.42 -17.73
C ASN A 49 -14.94 40.41 -16.79
N GLY A 50 -15.13 39.17 -17.23
CA GLY A 50 -15.83 38.13 -16.50
C GLY A 50 -17.35 38.32 -16.47
N PHE A 51 -17.94 39.03 -17.44
CA PHE A 51 -19.37 39.27 -17.53
C PHE A 51 -20.03 38.42 -18.63
N ASN A 52 -21.23 37.92 -18.37
CA ASN A 52 -22.09 37.27 -19.34
C ASN A 52 -23.46 37.96 -19.35
N ILE A 53 -24.09 38.09 -20.53
CA ILE A 53 -25.36 38.81 -20.67
C ILE A 53 -26.54 38.14 -19.94
N GLU A 54 -26.53 36.82 -19.77
CA GLU A 54 -27.57 36.05 -19.11
C GLU A 54 -27.29 35.85 -17.61
N TYR A 55 -26.02 35.64 -17.25
CA TYR A 55 -25.61 35.28 -15.88
C TYR A 55 -24.91 36.40 -15.11
N GLY A 56 -24.70 37.56 -15.72
CA GLY A 56 -23.93 38.66 -15.12
C GLY A 56 -22.50 38.22 -14.82
N TYR A 57 -22.03 38.50 -13.60
CA TYR A 57 -20.71 38.01 -13.14
C TYR A 57 -20.75 36.58 -12.58
N GLY A 58 -21.92 35.96 -12.51
CA GLY A 58 -22.14 34.62 -11.94
C GLY A 58 -23.11 34.62 -10.76
N ARG A 59 -23.14 33.50 -10.02
CA ARG A 59 -23.92 33.31 -8.80
C ARG A 59 -23.23 34.02 -7.62
N VAL A 60 -24.01 34.70 -6.78
CA VAL A 60 -23.50 35.31 -5.54
C VAL A 60 -22.87 34.25 -4.64
N ASN A 61 -21.66 34.50 -4.15
CA ASN A 61 -20.95 33.65 -3.19
C ASN A 61 -20.76 34.42 -1.88
N ALA A 62 -21.53 34.06 -0.84
CA ALA A 62 -21.52 34.79 0.43
C ALA A 62 -20.19 34.64 1.19
N LEU A 63 -19.57 33.45 1.16
CA LEU A 63 -18.29 33.19 1.82
C LEU A 63 -17.18 34.05 1.21
N ARG A 64 -16.99 33.98 -0.11
CA ARG A 64 -15.96 34.76 -0.82
C ARG A 64 -16.22 36.27 -0.69
N ALA A 65 -17.48 36.71 -0.74
CA ALA A 65 -17.85 38.11 -0.51
C ALA A 65 -17.45 38.61 0.89
N LEU A 66 -17.66 37.79 1.93
CA LEU A 66 -17.25 38.13 3.29
C LEU A 66 -15.74 38.10 3.47
N GLN A 67 -15.05 37.09 2.91
CA GLN A 67 -13.57 37.04 2.91
C GLN A 67 -13.00 38.31 2.26
N MET A 68 -13.49 38.70 1.09
CA MET A 68 -13.04 39.92 0.41
C MET A 68 -13.37 41.21 1.18
N ALA A 69 -14.46 41.23 1.95
CA ALA A 69 -14.84 42.36 2.78
C ALA A 69 -13.96 42.48 4.04
N ILE A 70 -13.47 41.36 4.58
CA ILE A 70 -12.64 41.29 5.79
C ILE A 70 -11.16 41.48 5.46
N ASP A 71 -10.65 40.72 4.48
CA ASP A 71 -9.27 40.78 4.01
C ASP A 71 -9.21 40.54 2.48
N PRO A 72 -9.16 41.62 1.68
CA PRO A 72 -9.07 41.53 0.23
C PRO A 72 -7.84 40.77 -0.29
N ASN A 73 -6.79 40.61 0.54
CA ASN A 73 -5.58 39.89 0.16
C ASN A 73 -5.64 38.40 0.48
N ASN A 74 -6.68 37.94 1.19
CA ASN A 74 -6.87 36.55 1.59
C ASN A 74 -8.25 36.04 1.13
N VAL A 75 -8.54 36.27 -0.15
CA VAL A 75 -9.73 35.73 -0.81
C VAL A 75 -9.34 34.45 -1.50
N CYS A 76 -9.97 33.34 -1.11
CA CYS A 76 -9.80 32.06 -1.78
C CYS A 76 -10.00 32.23 -3.30
N GLN A 77 -8.97 31.87 -4.06
CA GLN A 77 -8.97 31.87 -5.52
C GLN A 77 -9.08 30.43 -5.98
N PRO A 78 -10.20 30.03 -6.62
CA PRO A 78 -10.43 28.64 -6.95
C PRO A 78 -9.36 28.19 -7.97
N VAL A 79 -8.53 27.25 -7.55
CA VAL A 79 -7.60 26.49 -8.38
C VAL A 79 -7.97 25.01 -8.31
N ALA A 80 -7.26 24.14 -9.02
CA ALA A 80 -7.46 22.70 -8.86
C ALA A 80 -7.03 22.29 -7.45
N GLU A 81 -7.81 21.43 -6.80
CA GLU A 81 -7.58 21.01 -5.41
C GLU A 81 -6.16 20.43 -5.24
N ILE A 82 -5.39 20.98 -4.30
CA ILE A 82 -4.07 20.45 -3.93
C ILE A 82 -4.25 19.66 -2.64
N CYS A 83 -4.46 18.37 -2.82
CA CYS A 83 -4.55 17.44 -1.70
C CYS A 83 -3.35 17.47 -0.76
N ASP A 84 -3.63 17.43 0.55
CA ASP A 84 -2.70 17.34 1.67
C ASP A 84 -1.96 18.65 2.00
N ASN A 85 -2.59 19.80 1.75
CA ASN A 85 -2.07 21.11 2.14
C ASN A 85 -2.89 21.78 3.26
N GLY A 86 -4.04 21.19 3.67
CA GLY A 86 -4.90 21.76 4.70
C GLY A 86 -5.69 23.00 4.25
N VAL A 87 -5.77 23.24 2.94
CA VAL A 87 -6.39 24.40 2.30
C VAL A 87 -7.52 23.91 1.39
N ASP A 88 -8.63 24.63 1.42
CA ASP A 88 -9.71 24.53 0.43
C ASP A 88 -9.25 25.32 -0.81
N ASP A 89 -8.63 24.65 -1.77
CA ASP A 89 -7.98 25.30 -2.92
C ASP A 89 -8.98 25.64 -4.04
N ASP A 90 -10.04 24.86 -4.17
CA ASP A 90 -11.09 25.09 -5.17
C ASP A 90 -12.28 25.92 -4.64
N CYS A 91 -12.22 26.30 -3.37
CA CYS A 91 -13.14 27.18 -2.65
C CYS A 91 -14.57 26.62 -2.52
N ASP A 92 -14.72 25.30 -2.40
CA ASP A 92 -16.00 24.62 -2.24
C ASP A 92 -16.38 24.32 -0.77
N ALA A 93 -15.52 24.72 0.17
CA ALA A 93 -15.60 24.53 1.62
C ALA A 93 -15.27 23.12 2.13
N LEU A 94 -14.70 22.29 1.27
CA LEU A 94 -14.02 21.06 1.64
C LEU A 94 -12.51 21.26 1.45
N ALA A 95 -11.70 20.48 2.16
CA ALA A 95 -10.25 20.55 2.05
C ALA A 95 -9.69 19.14 2.13
N ASP A 96 -8.69 18.85 1.31
CA ASP A 96 -7.99 17.56 1.29
C ASP A 96 -8.99 16.37 1.21
N LEU A 97 -8.88 15.42 2.14
CA LEU A 97 -9.70 14.20 2.22
C LEU A 97 -11.20 14.45 2.44
N ALA A 98 -11.58 15.67 2.86
CA ALA A 98 -12.99 16.04 2.95
C ALA A 98 -13.56 16.38 1.57
N ASP A 99 -12.71 16.70 0.59
CA ASP A 99 -13.08 17.08 -0.77
C ASP A 99 -13.07 15.87 -1.71
N THR A 100 -14.18 15.67 -2.42
CA THR A 100 -14.31 14.64 -3.46
C THR A 100 -13.47 14.91 -4.70
N ASN A 101 -13.02 16.14 -4.91
CA ASN A 101 -12.13 16.54 -6.00
C ASN A 101 -10.66 16.16 -5.71
N CYS A 102 -10.40 15.63 -4.50
CA CYS A 102 -9.10 15.18 -4.05
C CYS A 102 -8.74 13.74 -4.51
N ALA A 103 -9.44 13.20 -5.51
CA ALA A 103 -9.11 11.94 -6.15
C ALA A 103 -9.39 12.04 -7.66
N PRO A 104 -8.59 11.40 -8.53
CA PRO A 104 -8.97 11.28 -9.93
C PRO A 104 -10.33 10.55 -10.04
N ASP A 105 -11.15 10.96 -11.02
CA ASP A 105 -12.49 10.37 -11.26
C ASP A 105 -12.42 8.84 -11.47
N GLU A 106 -11.30 8.35 -11.98
CA GLU A 106 -11.03 6.94 -12.23
C GLU A 106 -9.71 6.48 -11.60
N THR A 107 -9.65 5.21 -11.21
CA THR A 107 -8.40 4.58 -10.77
C THR A 107 -7.53 4.26 -11.98
N ILE A 108 -6.45 5.02 -12.14
CA ILE A 108 -5.41 4.71 -13.13
C ILE A 108 -4.44 3.73 -12.47
N VAL A 109 -4.49 2.46 -12.86
CA VAL A 109 -3.60 1.43 -12.32
C VAL A 109 -2.17 1.69 -12.83
N GLY A 110 -1.16 1.38 -12.02
CA GLY A 110 0.25 1.48 -12.42
C GLY A 110 0.94 2.81 -12.12
N VAL A 111 0.19 3.90 -11.94
CA VAL A 111 0.74 5.22 -11.66
C VAL A 111 1.31 5.32 -10.24
N ALA A 112 2.25 6.24 -10.06
CA ALA A 112 2.86 6.55 -8.77
C ALA A 112 1.83 7.11 -7.79
N CYS A 113 2.02 6.82 -6.51
CA CYS A 113 1.15 7.31 -5.43
C CYS A 113 1.90 7.35 -4.11
N THR A 114 1.38 8.11 -3.15
CA THR A 114 1.84 8.07 -1.76
C THR A 114 0.73 7.64 -0.82
N PHE A 115 -0.52 7.86 -1.21
CA PHE A 115 -1.71 7.58 -0.43
C PHE A 115 -2.82 6.98 -1.30
N ASP A 116 -3.74 6.25 -0.67
CA ASP A 116 -4.84 5.58 -1.37
C ASP A 116 -5.70 6.54 -2.21
N TRP A 117 -5.90 7.77 -1.73
CA TRP A 117 -6.69 8.79 -2.43
C TRP A 117 -6.07 9.23 -3.77
N ASN A 118 -4.76 9.06 -3.97
CA ASN A 118 -4.13 9.29 -5.27
C ASN A 118 -4.66 8.33 -6.36
N CYS A 119 -5.28 7.23 -5.96
CA CYS A 119 -5.70 6.15 -6.84
C CYS A 119 -7.20 6.13 -7.14
N GLY A 120 -7.90 7.25 -6.94
CA GLY A 120 -9.34 7.35 -7.22
C GLY A 120 -10.21 6.68 -6.15
N ALA A 121 -11.53 6.73 -6.35
CA ALA A 121 -12.51 6.36 -5.32
C ALA A 121 -12.50 4.88 -4.89
N VAL A 122 -11.97 3.98 -5.73
CA VAL A 122 -11.97 2.52 -5.49
C VAL A 122 -10.56 1.91 -5.50
N GLY A 123 -9.54 2.72 -5.77
CA GLY A 123 -8.14 2.29 -5.79
C GLY A 123 -7.48 2.41 -4.42
N TYR A 124 -6.29 1.85 -4.32
CA TYR A 124 -5.42 1.97 -3.16
C TYR A 124 -3.95 1.99 -3.60
N CYS A 125 -3.11 2.58 -2.77
CA CYS A 125 -1.70 2.74 -3.04
C CYS A 125 -0.90 1.58 -2.45
N LEU A 126 -0.21 0.83 -3.30
CA LEU A 126 0.83 -0.10 -2.87
C LEU A 126 2.12 0.69 -2.67
N GLY A 127 2.56 0.85 -1.43
CA GLY A 127 3.72 1.65 -1.08
C GLY A 127 5.05 0.88 -1.05
N GLU A 128 6.12 1.60 -0.71
CA GLU A 128 7.48 1.06 -0.58
C GLU A 128 7.58 -0.05 0.49
N ASP A 129 6.74 0.02 1.52
CA ASP A 129 6.60 -0.99 2.57
C ASP A 129 6.21 -2.37 2.02
N ARG A 130 5.67 -2.41 0.80
CA ARG A 130 5.26 -3.62 0.08
C ARG A 130 6.13 -3.90 -1.14
N GLY A 131 7.25 -3.20 -1.28
CA GLY A 131 8.19 -3.36 -2.40
C GLY A 131 7.84 -2.59 -3.67
N PHE A 132 6.93 -1.60 -3.60
CA PHE A 132 6.54 -0.77 -4.74
C PHE A 132 7.20 0.61 -4.66
N PRO A 133 8.36 0.82 -5.31
CA PRO A 133 9.10 2.10 -5.26
C PRO A 133 8.28 3.26 -5.85
N ASN A 134 8.24 4.41 -5.16
CA ASN A 134 7.39 5.57 -5.51
C ASN A 134 5.87 5.27 -5.56
N GLY A 135 5.45 4.17 -4.95
CA GLY A 135 4.08 3.72 -4.88
C GLY A 135 3.51 3.24 -6.22
N TYR A 136 2.39 2.53 -6.16
CA TYR A 136 1.69 1.98 -7.31
C TYR A 136 0.19 1.89 -7.05
N CYS A 137 -0.60 2.60 -7.85
CA CYS A 137 -2.04 2.50 -7.77
C CYS A 137 -2.51 1.14 -8.27
N ALA A 138 -3.27 0.46 -7.42
CA ALA A 138 -3.91 -0.81 -7.73
C ALA A 138 -5.38 -0.77 -7.34
N MET A 139 -6.16 -1.72 -7.84
CA MET A 139 -7.54 -1.92 -7.43
C MET A 139 -7.86 -3.41 -7.29
N GLY A 140 -8.94 -3.74 -6.59
CA GLY A 140 -9.39 -5.13 -6.49
C GLY A 140 -10.09 -5.57 -7.78
N CYS A 141 -9.99 -6.86 -8.10
CA CYS A 141 -10.72 -7.48 -9.20
C CYS A 141 -11.28 -8.85 -8.78
N GLU A 142 -12.21 -9.38 -9.58
CA GLU A 142 -12.60 -10.79 -9.50
C GLU A 142 -11.93 -11.58 -10.62
N LEU A 143 -12.18 -11.19 -11.88
CA LEU A 143 -11.57 -11.81 -13.08
C LEU A 143 -11.05 -10.79 -14.11
N THR A 144 -11.65 -9.61 -14.20
CA THR A 144 -11.28 -8.60 -15.21
C THR A 144 -10.93 -7.29 -14.56
N CYS A 145 -10.10 -6.51 -15.25
CA CYS A 145 -9.75 -5.15 -14.89
C CYS A 145 -10.11 -4.19 -16.03
N PRO A 146 -10.26 -2.88 -15.76
CA PRO A 146 -10.42 -1.87 -16.80
C PRO A 146 -9.23 -1.82 -17.76
N ASP A 147 -9.45 -1.34 -18.98
CA ASP A 147 -8.40 -1.13 -19.98
C ASP A 147 -7.54 -2.38 -20.27
N ASP A 148 -6.23 -2.24 -20.33
CA ASP A 148 -5.24 -3.30 -20.55
C ASP A 148 -4.73 -3.93 -19.24
N ASN A 149 -5.28 -3.52 -18.10
CA ASN A 149 -4.90 -4.04 -16.80
C ASN A 149 -5.20 -5.55 -16.69
N VAL A 150 -4.34 -6.25 -15.96
CA VAL A 150 -4.42 -7.69 -15.77
C VAL A 150 -4.80 -7.99 -14.33
N CYS A 151 -5.86 -8.79 -14.14
CA CYS A 151 -6.24 -9.30 -12.83
C CYS A 151 -5.33 -10.48 -12.45
N VAL A 152 -4.59 -10.35 -11.37
CA VAL A 152 -3.70 -11.40 -10.84
C VAL A 152 -4.20 -11.88 -9.49
N GLU A 153 -4.22 -13.19 -9.30
CA GLU A 153 -4.65 -13.83 -8.06
C GLU A 153 -3.66 -13.54 -6.92
N GLY A 154 -4.20 -13.22 -5.74
CA GLY A 154 -3.41 -13.02 -4.54
C GLY A 154 -3.96 -13.85 -3.38
N ARG A 155 -3.13 -14.16 -2.38
CA ARG A 155 -3.51 -15.01 -1.23
C ARG A 155 -4.79 -14.59 -0.50
N ARG A 156 -5.16 -13.31 -0.53
CA ARG A 156 -6.33 -12.77 0.17
C ARG A 156 -7.37 -12.14 -0.77
N ARG A 157 -6.92 -11.47 -1.83
CA ARG A 157 -7.75 -10.78 -2.82
C ARG A 157 -6.97 -10.67 -4.13
N ASN A 158 -7.68 -10.75 -5.25
CA ASN A 158 -7.11 -10.51 -6.57
C ASN A 158 -6.94 -9.01 -6.79
N ARG A 159 -5.94 -8.64 -7.60
CA ARG A 159 -5.59 -7.24 -7.84
C ARG A 159 -5.33 -6.97 -9.31
N CYS A 160 -5.69 -5.78 -9.76
CA CYS A 160 -5.31 -5.27 -11.06
C CYS A 160 -3.89 -4.73 -11.02
N TYR A 161 -3.10 -5.15 -11.99
CA TYR A 161 -1.81 -4.56 -12.33
C TYR A 161 -1.86 -4.05 -13.76
N ASP A 162 -1.12 -2.98 -14.00
CA ASP A 162 -0.94 -2.35 -15.30
C ASP A 162 -0.35 -3.36 -16.29
N GLY A 163 -1.04 -3.52 -17.42
CA GLY A 163 -0.65 -4.46 -18.47
C GLY A 163 0.52 -3.92 -19.27
N CYS A 164 1.30 -4.81 -19.89
CA CYS A 164 2.40 -4.36 -20.74
C CYS A 164 2.65 -5.31 -21.90
N THR A 165 3.25 -4.79 -22.96
CA THR A 165 3.71 -5.55 -24.13
C THR A 165 5.22 -5.46 -24.30
N GLN A 166 5.82 -4.40 -23.77
CA GLN A 166 7.26 -4.15 -23.79
C GLN A 166 7.69 -3.38 -22.55
N ARG A 167 8.99 -3.46 -22.22
CA ARG A 167 9.57 -2.82 -21.03
C ARG A 167 9.25 -1.32 -20.91
N SER A 168 9.19 -0.58 -22.02
CA SER A 168 8.94 0.87 -21.99
C SER A 168 7.51 1.23 -21.62
N ASP A 169 6.58 0.28 -21.59
CA ASP A 169 5.21 0.50 -21.15
C ASP A 169 5.20 0.74 -19.63
N CYS A 170 6.22 0.24 -18.92
CA CYS A 170 6.35 0.37 -17.47
C CYS A 170 7.20 1.58 -17.04
N ARG A 171 7.10 1.93 -15.74
CA ARG A 171 7.94 2.95 -15.07
C ARG A 171 9.39 2.45 -14.85
N VAL A 172 10.13 2.23 -15.93
CA VAL A 172 11.51 1.69 -15.91
C VAL A 172 12.46 2.58 -15.10
N SER A 173 12.33 3.90 -15.19
CA SER A 173 13.16 4.82 -14.40
C SER A 173 12.96 4.69 -12.89
N GLU A 174 11.86 4.07 -12.48
CA GLU A 174 11.46 3.90 -11.08
C GLU A 174 11.57 2.44 -10.61
N GLY A 175 12.13 1.53 -11.44
CA GLY A 175 12.36 0.13 -11.05
C GLY A 175 11.28 -0.85 -11.48
N TYR A 176 10.33 -0.45 -12.33
CA TYR A 176 9.29 -1.35 -12.85
C TYR A 176 9.70 -1.96 -14.20
N ASP A 177 9.54 -3.26 -14.34
CA ASP A 177 9.76 -3.97 -15.61
C ASP A 177 8.48 -4.71 -16.04
N CYS A 178 8.42 -5.04 -17.33
CA CYS A 178 7.34 -5.81 -17.91
C CYS A 178 7.62 -7.30 -17.72
N MET A 179 6.96 -7.92 -16.73
CA MET A 179 7.25 -9.27 -16.28
C MET A 179 6.11 -10.25 -16.57
N PRO A 180 6.41 -11.53 -16.87
CA PRO A 180 5.40 -12.54 -17.12
C PRO A 180 4.71 -12.97 -15.81
N VAL A 181 3.40 -13.16 -15.90
CA VAL A 181 2.56 -13.69 -14.81
C VAL A 181 1.50 -14.64 -15.36
N GLU A 182 0.90 -15.42 -14.47
CA GLU A 182 -0.36 -16.12 -14.72
C GLU A 182 -1.50 -15.25 -14.19
N ASN A 183 -2.47 -14.90 -15.03
CA ASN A 183 -3.62 -14.10 -14.64
C ASN A 183 -4.62 -14.94 -13.81
N ALA A 184 -5.64 -14.30 -13.25
CA ALA A 184 -6.68 -14.96 -12.46
C ALA A 184 -7.53 -16.00 -13.24
N ALA A 185 -7.39 -16.06 -14.57
CA ALA A 185 -8.01 -17.06 -15.44
C ALA A 185 -7.07 -18.25 -15.77
N GLY A 186 -5.82 -18.26 -15.27
CA GLY A 186 -4.84 -19.30 -15.56
C GLY A 186 -4.11 -19.11 -16.89
N GLU A 187 -4.09 -17.89 -17.43
CA GLU A 187 -3.52 -17.58 -18.74
C GLU A 187 -2.24 -16.75 -18.57
N ALA A 188 -1.27 -16.97 -19.47
CA ALA A 188 -0.04 -16.18 -19.50
C ALA A 188 -0.35 -14.72 -19.86
N ALA A 189 0.12 -13.80 -19.04
CA ALA A 189 -0.01 -12.36 -19.21
C ALA A 189 1.30 -11.65 -18.85
N MET A 190 1.37 -10.36 -19.14
CA MET A 190 2.52 -9.51 -18.86
C MET A 190 2.04 -8.27 -18.09
N ILE A 191 2.71 -7.93 -16.99
CA ILE A 191 2.34 -6.79 -16.15
C ILE A 191 3.56 -5.96 -15.74
N CYS A 192 3.32 -4.68 -15.44
CA CYS A 192 4.30 -3.81 -14.85
C CYS A 192 4.39 -4.02 -13.33
N ILE A 193 5.51 -4.59 -12.88
CA ILE A 193 5.81 -4.81 -11.46
C ILE A 193 7.24 -4.38 -11.14
N PRO A 194 7.52 -4.06 -9.86
CA PRO A 194 8.89 -3.85 -9.39
C PRO A 194 9.74 -5.07 -9.74
N SER A 195 10.91 -4.85 -10.34
CA SER A 195 11.77 -5.94 -10.79
C SER A 195 13.25 -5.62 -10.66
N CYS A 196 14.00 -6.62 -10.22
CA CYS A 196 15.46 -6.56 -10.11
C CYS A 196 16.16 -6.42 -11.46
N THR A 197 15.49 -6.72 -12.57
CA THR A 197 16.04 -6.57 -13.93
C THR A 197 16.29 -5.10 -14.29
N VAL A 198 15.66 -4.19 -13.54
CA VAL A 198 15.78 -2.74 -13.69
C VAL A 198 16.37 -2.11 -12.42
N ALA A 199 15.85 -2.46 -11.25
CA ALA A 199 16.29 -1.88 -9.97
C ALA A 199 17.63 -2.44 -9.46
N GLY A 200 18.03 -3.64 -9.92
CA GLY A 200 19.10 -4.42 -9.32
C GLY A 200 18.67 -5.08 -8.00
N CYS A 201 19.61 -5.78 -7.36
CA CYS A 201 19.40 -6.42 -6.06
C CYS A 201 20.34 -5.88 -5.00
N GLY A 202 20.06 -6.20 -3.74
CA GLY A 202 20.93 -5.91 -2.62
C GLY A 202 22.27 -6.64 -2.69
N LEU A 203 23.18 -6.30 -1.76
CA LEU A 203 24.45 -7.01 -1.63
C LEU A 203 24.21 -8.46 -1.23
N GLY A 204 24.78 -9.41 -1.99
CA GLY A 204 24.66 -10.85 -1.74
C GLY A 204 23.51 -11.53 -2.50
N GLU A 205 22.68 -10.75 -3.18
CA GLU A 205 21.57 -11.25 -4.00
C GLU A 205 21.90 -11.22 -5.49
N THR A 206 21.25 -12.10 -6.25
CA THR A 206 21.29 -12.16 -7.70
C THR A 206 19.88 -12.01 -8.25
N CYS A 207 19.74 -11.30 -9.36
CA CYS A 207 18.44 -11.15 -10.01
C CYS A 207 18.07 -12.42 -10.78
N ASP A 208 16.98 -13.07 -10.42
CA ASP A 208 16.33 -14.04 -11.29
C ASP A 208 15.59 -13.29 -12.39
N THR A 209 16.17 -13.27 -13.59
CA THR A 209 15.60 -12.54 -14.72
C THR A 209 14.27 -13.11 -15.24
N ALA A 210 13.91 -14.34 -14.86
CA ALA A 210 12.64 -14.95 -15.28
C ALA A 210 11.47 -14.43 -14.44
N SER A 211 11.65 -14.37 -13.11
CA SER A 211 10.64 -13.88 -12.18
C SER A 211 10.74 -12.38 -11.88
N GLY A 212 11.91 -11.77 -12.11
CA GLY A 212 12.19 -10.38 -11.74
C GLY A 212 12.45 -10.19 -10.25
N LEU A 213 12.62 -11.28 -9.50
CA LEU A 213 12.85 -11.26 -8.05
C LEU A 213 14.34 -11.36 -7.72
N CYS A 214 14.73 -10.69 -6.64
CA CYS A 214 16.03 -10.93 -6.03
C CYS A 214 16.02 -12.25 -5.30
N VAL A 215 17.00 -13.09 -5.61
CA VAL A 215 17.22 -14.37 -4.96
C VAL A 215 18.62 -14.42 -4.38
N HIS A 216 18.82 -15.20 -3.33
CA HIS A 216 20.15 -15.47 -2.80
C HIS A 216 20.33 -16.96 -2.56
N ASP A 217 21.59 -17.38 -2.50
CA ASP A 217 21.98 -18.75 -2.21
C ASP A 217 23.21 -18.71 -1.30
N GLY A 218 22.93 -18.40 -0.04
CA GLY A 218 23.94 -18.31 0.99
C GLY A 218 24.47 -19.68 1.40
N PRO A 219 25.63 -19.76 2.08
CA PRO A 219 26.27 -21.03 2.41
C PRO A 219 25.59 -21.80 3.56
N VAL A 220 24.57 -21.22 4.20
CA VAL A 220 23.94 -21.80 5.40
C VAL A 220 22.64 -22.50 5.03
N GLU A 221 22.63 -23.83 5.19
CA GLU A 221 21.45 -24.67 4.95
C GLU A 221 20.38 -24.50 6.05
N VAL A 222 19.20 -25.09 5.82
CA VAL A 222 18.11 -25.14 6.81
C VAL A 222 18.62 -25.67 8.15
N GLY A 223 18.26 -25.04 9.27
CA GLY A 223 18.77 -25.41 10.60
C GLY A 223 19.97 -24.59 11.07
N GLY A 224 20.72 -24.03 10.12
CA GLY A 224 21.92 -23.26 10.39
C GLY A 224 21.66 -21.91 11.07
N ALA A 225 22.72 -21.38 11.69
CA ALA A 225 22.73 -20.07 12.34
C ALA A 225 22.84 -18.95 11.29
N CYS A 226 22.15 -17.84 11.51
CA CYS A 226 22.16 -16.72 10.58
C CYS A 226 21.88 -15.39 11.29
N THR A 227 22.27 -14.29 10.65
CA THR A 227 21.95 -12.93 11.11
C THR A 227 21.11 -12.12 10.13
N ASN A 228 20.99 -12.59 8.89
CA ASN A 228 20.22 -11.99 7.80
C ASN A 228 19.90 -13.06 6.74
N ASP A 229 18.98 -12.74 5.84
CA ASP A 229 18.46 -13.71 4.86
C ASP A 229 19.54 -14.14 3.85
N VAL A 230 20.43 -13.25 3.41
CA VAL A 230 21.43 -13.57 2.37
C VAL A 230 22.47 -14.63 2.80
N GLU A 231 22.54 -14.96 4.09
CA GLU A 231 23.35 -16.07 4.59
C GLU A 231 22.71 -17.45 4.32
N CYS A 232 21.38 -17.50 4.15
CA CYS A 232 20.63 -18.74 3.97
C CYS A 232 20.64 -19.23 2.51
N SER A 233 20.75 -20.54 2.32
CA SER A 233 20.63 -21.20 1.01
C SER A 233 19.20 -21.16 0.48
N ASP A 234 19.04 -21.47 -0.81
CA ASP A 234 17.73 -21.73 -1.44
C ASP A 234 16.71 -20.58 -1.29
N ASN A 235 17.19 -19.33 -1.33
CA ASN A 235 16.39 -18.13 -1.09
C ASN A 235 15.67 -18.16 0.27
N GLY A 236 16.34 -18.73 1.28
CA GLY A 236 15.83 -18.91 2.64
C GLY A 236 15.72 -17.63 3.45
N THR A 237 14.91 -17.67 4.50
CA THR A 237 14.74 -16.57 5.45
C THR A 237 15.46 -16.90 6.76
N CYS A 238 16.13 -15.91 7.32
CA CYS A 238 16.71 -16.00 8.64
C CYS A 238 15.67 -15.63 9.70
N LEU A 239 15.18 -16.64 10.44
CA LEU A 239 14.20 -16.41 11.49
C LEU A 239 14.89 -16.08 12.83
N PRO A 240 14.65 -14.90 13.42
CA PRO A 240 15.10 -14.60 14.79
C PRO A 240 14.23 -15.29 15.86
N TYR A 241 13.02 -15.70 15.49
CA TYR A 241 12.07 -16.39 16.35
C TYR A 241 11.45 -17.58 15.62
N LEU A 242 11.31 -18.70 16.31
CA LEU A 242 10.64 -19.88 15.77
C LEU A 242 9.26 -20.08 16.44
N PRO A 243 8.25 -20.52 15.67
CA PRO A 243 6.96 -20.94 16.22
C PRO A 243 7.13 -22.26 16.97
N LEU A 244 6.66 -22.33 18.22
CA LEU A 244 6.51 -23.57 18.98
C LEU A 244 5.09 -23.67 19.55
N PRO A 245 4.60 -24.88 19.89
CA PRO A 245 3.36 -25.02 20.63
C PRO A 245 3.47 -24.27 21.97
N GLY A 246 2.69 -23.21 22.13
CA GLY A 246 2.72 -22.35 23.32
C GLY A 246 3.27 -20.94 23.08
N GLY A 247 3.81 -20.64 21.89
CA GLY A 247 4.18 -19.27 21.50
C GLY A 247 5.45 -19.18 20.66
N TRP A 248 5.95 -17.96 20.52
CA TRP A 248 7.20 -17.66 19.82
C TRP A 248 8.38 -17.80 20.78
N VAL A 249 9.39 -18.55 20.37
CA VAL A 249 10.66 -18.67 21.10
C VAL A 249 11.78 -18.01 20.31
N THR A 250 12.75 -17.45 21.03
CA THR A 250 13.96 -16.91 20.37
C THR A 250 14.75 -18.06 19.78
N ALA A 251 15.12 -17.95 18.51
CA ALA A 251 16.02 -18.88 17.84
C ALA A 251 17.47 -18.52 18.20
N PRO A 252 18.19 -19.31 19.03
CA PRO A 252 19.55 -18.98 19.42
C PRO A 252 20.45 -18.84 18.18
N GLY A 253 20.97 -17.64 17.91
CA GLY A 253 21.80 -17.36 16.75
C GLY A 253 21.07 -17.36 15.40
N GLY A 254 19.75 -17.15 15.39
CA GLY A 254 18.92 -17.18 14.18
C GLY A 254 18.72 -18.60 13.65
N TYR A 255 17.82 -18.77 12.69
CA TYR A 255 17.53 -20.07 12.07
C TYR A 255 17.23 -19.89 10.58
N CYS A 256 18.10 -20.40 9.71
CA CYS A 256 17.82 -20.43 8.29
C CYS A 256 16.70 -21.45 8.00
N THR A 257 15.71 -21.01 7.23
CA THR A 257 14.62 -21.86 6.76
C THR A 257 14.18 -21.46 5.37
N VAL A 258 13.54 -22.38 4.67
CA VAL A 258 12.81 -22.10 3.43
C VAL A 258 11.30 -22.22 3.70
N GLY A 259 10.47 -21.47 3.00
CA GLY A 259 9.02 -21.66 3.04
C GLY A 259 8.60 -22.92 2.28
N CYS A 260 7.68 -23.69 2.83
CA CYS A 260 7.21 -24.93 2.20
C CYS A 260 5.68 -24.99 2.13
N SER A 261 5.16 -25.96 1.38
CA SER A 261 3.73 -26.23 1.26
C SER A 261 3.48 -27.66 0.78
N THR A 262 2.23 -28.02 0.52
CA THR A 262 1.90 -29.30 -0.12
C THR A 262 2.43 -29.42 -1.56
N THR A 263 2.80 -28.31 -2.18
CA THR A 263 3.32 -28.25 -3.56
C THR A 263 4.79 -27.83 -3.63
N VAL A 264 5.36 -27.33 -2.54
CA VAL A 264 6.76 -26.88 -2.43
C VAL A 264 7.45 -27.72 -1.38
N SER A 265 8.38 -28.58 -1.84
CA SER A 265 9.16 -29.48 -0.99
C SER A 265 10.33 -28.74 -0.33
N CYS A 266 10.74 -29.23 0.84
CA CYS A 266 11.93 -28.75 1.52
C CYS A 266 13.22 -29.28 0.87
N PRO A 267 14.36 -28.59 1.06
CA PRO A 267 15.69 -29.08 0.70
C PRO A 267 16.00 -30.43 1.37
N GLU A 268 17.02 -31.14 0.85
CA GLU A 268 17.45 -32.42 1.42
C GLU A 268 17.84 -32.26 2.90
N GLY A 269 17.36 -33.17 3.75
CA GLY A 269 17.61 -33.13 5.19
C GLY A 269 16.69 -32.20 5.97
N ALA A 270 15.61 -31.69 5.36
CA ALA A 270 14.59 -30.92 6.08
C ALA A 270 13.16 -31.40 5.75
N SER A 271 12.29 -31.30 6.75
CA SER A 271 10.86 -31.60 6.64
C SER A 271 10.00 -30.35 6.80
N CYS A 272 8.86 -30.34 6.13
CA CYS A 272 7.93 -29.22 6.18
C CYS A 272 7.09 -29.25 7.46
N ALA A 273 7.26 -28.25 8.32
CA ALA A 273 6.43 -28.04 9.50
C ALA A 273 5.33 -27.00 9.20
N ASP A 274 4.06 -27.42 9.30
CA ASP A 274 2.89 -26.59 9.04
C ASP A 274 2.26 -26.07 10.34
N PHE A 275 2.15 -24.75 10.47
CA PHE A 275 1.56 -24.05 11.61
C PHE A 275 0.20 -23.42 11.27
N GLY A 276 -0.43 -23.86 10.17
CA GLY A 276 -1.75 -23.46 9.68
C GLY A 276 -1.76 -22.13 8.94
N TRP A 277 -1.07 -21.10 9.44
CA TRP A 277 -0.98 -19.78 8.80
C TRP A 277 0.29 -19.61 7.96
N PHE A 278 1.30 -20.43 8.20
CA PHE A 278 2.54 -20.53 7.43
C PHE A 278 3.18 -21.90 7.65
N ALA A 279 4.04 -22.32 6.73
CA ALA A 279 4.79 -23.55 6.83
C ALA A 279 6.25 -23.30 6.43
N VAL A 280 7.17 -23.91 7.19
CA VAL A 280 8.62 -23.70 7.09
C VAL A 280 9.35 -25.02 7.16
N CYS A 281 10.50 -25.10 6.49
CA CYS A 281 11.38 -26.25 6.54
C CYS A 281 12.15 -26.29 7.85
N VAL A 282 12.09 -27.41 8.54
CA VAL A 282 12.81 -27.66 9.79
C VAL A 282 13.80 -28.80 9.54
N ASP A 283 15.01 -28.64 10.05
CA ASP A 283 16.12 -29.58 9.88
C ASP A 283 15.74 -30.92 10.51
N ASP A 284 16.01 -32.01 9.80
CA ASP A 284 15.68 -33.36 10.20
C ASP A 284 16.73 -33.91 11.17
N CYS A 285 16.30 -34.80 12.06
CA CYS A 285 17.20 -35.43 13.01
C CYS A 285 16.71 -36.81 13.42
N MET A 286 17.65 -37.65 13.79
CA MET A 286 17.40 -38.94 14.45
C MET A 286 17.76 -38.88 15.94
N ARG A 287 18.64 -37.95 16.32
CA ARG A 287 19.15 -37.77 17.69
C ARG A 287 19.42 -36.30 17.97
N SER A 288 19.30 -35.88 19.24
CA SER A 288 19.50 -34.47 19.61
C SER A 288 20.91 -33.93 19.36
N ASN A 289 21.93 -34.78 19.21
CA ASN A 289 23.29 -34.33 18.88
C ASN A 289 23.51 -34.09 17.38
N GLU A 290 22.51 -34.38 16.54
CA GLU A 290 22.49 -34.00 15.13
C GLU A 290 21.97 -32.57 14.97
N CYS A 291 21.23 -32.06 15.97
CA CYS A 291 20.79 -30.67 16.05
C CYS A 291 21.92 -29.76 16.54
N ARG A 292 21.87 -28.51 16.07
CA ARG A 292 22.76 -27.43 16.51
C ARG A 292 22.63 -27.15 18.01
N ASP A 293 23.70 -26.65 18.64
CA ASP A 293 23.67 -26.23 20.04
C ASP A 293 22.49 -25.28 20.34
N GLY A 294 21.74 -25.56 21.41
CA GLY A 294 20.49 -24.87 21.74
C GLY A 294 19.25 -25.43 21.05
N TYR A 295 19.39 -26.52 20.30
CA TYR A 295 18.31 -27.26 19.66
C TYR A 295 18.34 -28.74 20.07
N ALA A 296 17.18 -29.38 20.04
CA ALA A 296 17.03 -30.79 20.34
C ALA A 296 16.10 -31.47 19.33
N CYS A 297 16.32 -32.77 19.17
CA CYS A 297 15.58 -33.55 18.20
C CYS A 297 14.22 -33.92 18.75
N TRP A 298 13.15 -33.45 18.11
CA TRP A 298 11.79 -33.76 18.48
C TRP A 298 11.21 -34.87 17.62
N PRO A 299 10.88 -36.04 18.20
CA PRO A 299 10.27 -37.12 17.44
C PRO A 299 8.98 -36.76 16.71
N ASP A 300 8.89 -37.14 15.43
CA ASP A 300 7.70 -36.98 14.57
C ASP A 300 6.73 -38.18 14.64
N GLY A 301 7.16 -39.29 15.25
CA GLY A 301 6.39 -40.52 15.40
C GLY A 301 6.73 -41.64 14.41
N ASP A 302 7.53 -41.36 13.37
CA ASP A 302 7.92 -42.32 12.32
C ASP A 302 9.36 -42.83 12.47
N GLY A 303 9.99 -42.53 13.61
CA GLY A 303 11.34 -42.99 13.95
C GLY A 303 12.44 -41.98 13.63
N GLY A 304 12.07 -40.78 13.16
CA GLY A 304 12.92 -39.59 13.06
C GLY A 304 12.37 -38.45 13.90
N GLY A 305 12.68 -37.22 13.51
CA GLY A 305 12.27 -36.00 14.19
C GLY A 305 12.81 -34.75 13.51
N ASN A 306 12.51 -33.57 14.08
CA ASN A 306 13.03 -32.30 13.61
C ASN A 306 13.72 -31.51 14.73
N CYS A 307 14.69 -30.67 14.36
CA CYS A 307 15.46 -29.86 15.28
C CYS A 307 14.70 -28.59 15.68
N TYR A 308 14.22 -28.58 16.92
CA TYR A 308 13.55 -27.42 17.52
C TYR A 308 14.37 -26.84 18.66
N VAL A 309 14.08 -25.58 19.02
CA VAL A 309 14.75 -24.91 20.14
C VAL A 309 14.58 -25.72 21.41
N ALA A 310 15.71 -26.01 22.06
CA ALA A 310 15.75 -26.77 23.29
C ALA A 310 15.56 -25.87 24.52
N CYS A 311 14.80 -26.35 25.51
CA CYS A 311 14.86 -25.86 26.88
C CYS A 311 15.86 -26.67 27.70
N GLU A 312 16.49 -26.00 28.67
CA GLU A 312 17.33 -26.65 29.69
C GLU A 312 16.59 -26.76 31.04
N SER A 313 15.54 -25.96 31.23
CA SER A 313 14.79 -25.91 32.47
C SER A 313 13.32 -25.54 32.29
N ASN A 314 12.47 -25.94 33.25
CA ASN A 314 11.05 -25.55 33.28
C ASN A 314 10.85 -24.02 33.34
N GLN A 315 11.86 -23.26 33.78
CA GLN A 315 11.77 -21.81 33.89
C GLN A 315 11.70 -21.13 32.52
N GLU A 316 12.28 -21.76 31.49
CA GLU A 316 12.24 -21.28 30.11
C GLU A 316 10.90 -21.55 29.42
N CYS A 317 10.05 -22.37 30.04
CA CYS A 317 8.85 -22.93 29.40
C CYS A 317 7.55 -22.22 29.75
N GLY A 318 7.59 -20.99 30.30
CA GLY A 318 6.40 -20.16 30.48
C GLY A 318 5.25 -20.83 31.28
N GLY A 319 5.57 -21.81 32.15
CA GLY A 319 4.60 -22.60 32.91
C GLY A 319 4.42 -24.05 32.45
N GLN A 320 5.06 -24.48 31.36
CA GLN A 320 5.15 -25.88 30.94
C GLN A 320 6.39 -26.58 31.55
N THR A 321 6.46 -27.90 31.41
CA THR A 321 7.62 -28.69 31.83
C THR A 321 8.57 -28.83 30.65
N CYS A 322 9.86 -28.65 30.91
CA CYS A 322 10.92 -29.02 29.98
C CYS A 322 11.06 -30.54 30.01
N ASN A 323 10.61 -31.21 28.96
CA ASN A 323 10.59 -32.67 28.91
C ASN A 323 11.99 -33.24 28.59
N SER A 324 12.09 -34.58 28.55
CA SER A 324 13.36 -35.26 28.28
C SER A 324 13.93 -35.04 26.88
N TYR A 325 13.14 -34.46 25.97
CA TYR A 325 13.57 -34.08 24.62
C TYR A 325 14.02 -32.62 24.55
N GLY A 326 14.08 -31.91 25.69
CA GLY A 326 14.44 -30.50 25.73
C GLY A 326 13.32 -29.61 25.23
N MET A 327 12.06 -29.93 25.50
CA MET A 327 10.93 -29.14 24.99
C MET A 327 9.94 -28.67 26.05
N CYS A 328 9.44 -27.45 25.84
CA CYS A 328 8.35 -26.86 26.61
C CYS A 328 7.00 -27.42 26.15
N SER A 329 6.66 -28.64 26.58
CA SER A 329 5.40 -29.30 26.22
C SER A 329 5.08 -30.46 27.17
N THR A 330 3.87 -31.02 27.06
CA THR A 330 3.36 -32.15 27.84
C THR A 330 3.45 -33.50 27.09
N ASP A 331 4.39 -33.65 26.16
CA ASP A 331 4.74 -34.91 25.44
C ASP A 331 3.89 -35.34 24.23
N GLN A 332 3.29 -34.42 23.46
CA GLN A 332 2.81 -34.76 22.10
C GLN A 332 3.35 -33.82 21.03
N PRO A 333 3.71 -34.34 19.83
CA PRO A 333 4.06 -33.53 18.65
C PRO A 333 2.91 -32.56 18.28
N PRO A 334 3.19 -31.49 17.51
CA PRO A 334 2.16 -30.59 17.00
C PRO A 334 1.09 -31.33 16.20
#